data_AF-A0A950AV30-F1
#
_entry.id   AF-A0A950AV30-F1
#
_cell.length_a   1.000
_cell.length_b   1.000
_cell.length_c   1.000
_cell.angle_alpha   90.00
_cell.angle_beta   90.00
_cell.angle_gamma   90.00
#
_symmetry.space_group_name_H-M   'P 1'
#
loop_
_entity.id
_entity.type
_entity.pdbx_description
1 polymer ?
#
loop_
_entity_poly.entity_id
_entity_poly.type
_entity_poly.pdbx_seq_one_letter_code
_entity_poly.pdbx_strand_id
1 'polypeptide(L)' 'MRVVVGQAKAACDADEIMISAYCAGANATVGDDGMTGAHCEGDPNAKAVIACVVK' A
#
# COMPACT_ATOMS: atom_id res chain seq x y z
N MET A 1 15.03 -0.63 2.19
CA MET A 1 13.69 -0.09 2.45
C MET A 1 13.36 0.90 1.34
N ARG A 2 12.19 0.76 0.73
CA ARG A 2 11.69 1.69 -0.28
C ARG A 2 10.20 1.96 -0.07
N VAL A 3 9.71 3.05 -0.65
CA VAL A 3 8.29 3.42 -0.61
C VAL A 3 7.70 3.21 -2.00
N VAL A 4 6.55 2.54 -2.07
CA VAL A 4 5.79 2.34 -3.30
C VAL A 4 4.48 3.09 -3.19
N VAL A 5 4.11 3.82 -4.25
CA VAL A 5 2.88 4.59 -4.33
C VAL A 5 2.11 4.17 -5.57
N GLY A 6 0.85 3.78 -5.38
CA GLY A 6 -0.03 3.43 -6.49
C GLY A 6 -1.44 4.00 -6.31
N GLN A 7 -2.20 4.06 -7.40
CA GLN A 7 -3.58 4.56 -7.37
C GLN A 7 -4.48 3.45 -6.84
N ALA A 8 -5.11 3.71 -5.68
CA ALA A 8 -5.95 2.79 -4.92
C ALA A 8 -5.30 1.45 -4.52
N LYS A 9 -4.15 1.05 -5.05
CA LYS A 9 -3.39 -0.13 -4.60
C LYS A 9 -1.89 0.02 -4.82
N ALA A 10 -1.10 -0.65 -3.99
CA ALA A 10 0.34 -0.77 -4.13
C ALA A 10 0.80 -2.16 -3.66
N ALA A 11 1.89 -2.67 -4.25
CA ALA A 11 2.48 -3.94 -3.87
C ALA A 11 4.01 -3.85 -3.83
N CYS A 12 4.62 -4.59 -2.91
CA CYS A 12 6.05 -4.83 -2.83
C CYS A 12 6.48 -5.86 -3.88
N ASP A 13 7.80 -5.95 -4.12
CA ASP A 13 8.33 -6.96 -5.03
C ASP A 13 8.32 -8.36 -4.37
N ALA A 14 8.53 -9.40 -5.18
CA ALA A 14 8.40 -10.79 -4.72
C ALA A 14 9.37 -11.17 -3.59
N ASP A 15 10.50 -10.49 -3.47
CA ASP A 15 11.55 -10.67 -2.45
C ASP A 15 11.42 -9.69 -1.26
N GLU A 16 10.35 -8.91 -1.22
CA GLU A 16 10.10 -7.93 -0.16
C GLU A 16 8.89 -8.30 0.72
N ILE A 17 8.83 -7.69 1.91
CA ILE A 17 7.66 -7.65 2.81
C ILE A 17 7.21 -6.21 3.02
N MET A 18 5.90 -6.04 3.11
CA MET A 18 5.26 -4.80 3.53
C MET A 18 5.31 -4.68 5.04
N ILE A 19 5.85 -3.57 5.55
CA ILE A 19 5.95 -3.30 6.99
C ILE A 19 5.03 -2.17 7.45
N SER A 20 4.51 -1.38 6.52
CA SER A 20 3.54 -0.33 6.79
C SER A 20 2.76 0.00 5.53
N ALA A 21 1.49 0.29 5.68
CA ALA A 21 0.62 0.80 4.64
C ALA A 21 -0.22 1.96 5.17
N TYR A 22 -0.49 2.94 4.31
CA TYR A 22 -1.53 3.95 4.56
C TYR A 22 -2.14 4.43 3.25
N CYS A 23 -3.32 5.03 3.35
CA CYS A 23 -4.01 5.66 2.24
C CYS A 23 -3.90 7.18 2.33
N ALA A 24 -3.39 7.80 1.27
CA ALA A 24 -3.48 9.25 1.07
C ALA A 24 -4.73 9.55 0.24
N GLY A 25 -5.81 9.97 0.89
CA GLY A 25 -7.10 10.27 0.28
C GLY A 25 -8.12 10.64 1.34
N ALA A 26 -9.22 11.31 0.95
CA ALA A 26 -10.25 11.71 1.90
C ALA A 26 -11.14 10.51 2.24
N ASN A 27 -11.30 10.19 3.53
CA ASN A 27 -12.11 9.03 3.97
C ASN A 27 -11.68 7.69 3.34
N ALA A 28 -10.39 7.55 3.02
CA ALA A 28 -9.85 6.31 2.48
C ALA A 28 -9.47 5.36 3.62
N THR A 29 -9.93 4.11 3.53
CA THR A 29 -9.58 3.04 4.47
C THR A 29 -8.55 2.13 3.83
N VAL A 30 -7.51 1.75 4.59
CA VAL A 30 -6.51 0.79 4.11
C VAL A 30 -7.04 -0.64 4.27
N GLY A 31 -6.90 -1.45 3.23
CA GLY A 31 -7.05 -2.89 3.26
C GLY A 31 -5.72 -3.55 2.89
N ASP A 32 -5.41 -4.68 3.51
CA ASP A 32 -4.15 -5.39 3.29
C ASP A 32 -4.37 -6.60 2.37
N ASP A 33 -3.54 -6.71 1.33
CA ASP A 33 -3.46 -7.87 0.44
C ASP A 33 -2.38 -8.86 0.97
N GLY A 34 -2.50 -9.22 2.25
CA GLY A 34 -1.50 -10.03 2.95
C GLY A 34 -0.23 -9.24 3.33
N MET A 35 0.95 -9.86 3.20
CA MET A 35 2.23 -9.24 3.59
C MET A 35 2.95 -8.53 2.45
N THR A 36 2.35 -8.45 1.26
CA THR A 36 3.03 -7.96 0.05
C THR A 36 2.35 -6.76 -0.59
N GLY A 37 1.22 -6.30 -0.09
CA GLY A 37 0.54 -5.15 -0.67
C GLY A 37 -0.63 -4.66 0.16
N ALA A 38 -1.15 -3.50 -0.25
CA ALA A 38 -2.31 -2.88 0.35
C ALA A 38 -3.11 -2.12 -0.71
N HIS A 39 -4.40 -1.95 -0.46
CA HIS A 39 -5.33 -1.17 -1.24
C HIS A 39 -6.07 -0.14 -0.39
N CYS A 40 -6.69 0.82 -1.07
CA CYS A 40 -7.50 1.87 -0.50
C CYS A 40 -8.94 1.73 -0.97
N GLU A 41 -9.86 1.75 -0.02
CA GLU A 41 -11.30 1.76 -0.27
C GLU A 41 -11.91 3.12 0.09
N GLY A 42 -13.06 3.44 -0.49
CA GLY A 42 -13.80 4.68 -0.22
C GLY A 42 -13.56 5.78 -1.26
N ASP A 43 -12.34 6.35 -1.31
CA ASP A 43 -12.00 7.43 -2.25
C ASP A 43 -11.36 6.87 -3.55
N PRO A 44 -11.99 7.08 -4.72
CA PRO A 44 -11.45 6.61 -6.00
C PRO A 44 -10.13 7.30 -6.40
N ASN A 45 -9.79 8.41 -5.76
CA ASN A 45 -8.55 9.15 -5.98
C ASN A 45 -7.49 8.87 -4.91
N ALA A 46 -7.77 7.99 -3.95
CA ALA A 46 -6.82 7.62 -2.92
C ALA A 46 -5.54 7.03 -3.54
N LYS A 47 -4.41 7.33 -2.91
CA LYS A 47 -3.12 6.70 -3.20
C LYS A 47 -2.79 5.73 -2.08
N ALA A 48 -2.56 4.47 -2.42
CA ALA A 48 -1.99 3.52 -1.49
C ALA A 48 -0.48 3.78 -1.42
N VAL A 49 0.02 3.99 -0.21
CA VAL A 49 1.43 4.21 0.07
C VAL A 49 1.89 3.10 1.01
N ILE A 50 2.86 2.31 0.56
CA ILE A 50 3.41 1.19 1.33
C ILE A 50 4.92 1.32 1.47
N ALA A 51 5.45 0.81 2.57
CA ALA A 51 6.88 0.65 2.77
C ALA A 51 7.26 -0.82 2.69
N CYS A 52 8.24 -1.10 1.83
CA CYS A 52 8.74 -2.43 1.53
C CYS A 52 10.17 -2.59 2.01
N VAL A 53 10.49 -3.76 2.57
CA VAL A 53 11.85 -4.17 2.95
C VAL A 53 12.15 -5.55 2.41
N VAL A 54 13.41 -5.81 2.04
CA VAL A 54 13.86 -7.14 1.60
C VAL A 54 13.70 -8.12 2.76
N LYS A 55 13.27 -9.34 2.44
CA LYS A 55 13.12 -10.47 3.38
C LYS A 55 14.42 -10.86 4.07
#